data_AF-A0A2V9NYT2-F1
#
_entry.id   AF-A0A2V9NYT2-F1
#
_cell.length_a   1.000
_cell.length_b   1.000
_cell.length_c   1.000
_cell.angle_alpha   90.00
_cell.angle_beta   90.00
_cell.angle_gamma   90.00
#
_symmetry.space_group_name_H-M   'P 1'
#
loop_
_entity.id
_entity.type
_entity.pdbx_description
1 polymer ?
#
loop_
_entity_poly.entity_id
_entity_poly.type
_entity_poly.pdbx_seq_one_letter_code
_entity_poly.pdbx_strand_id
1 'polypeptide(L)'
;MRQGWLLCLAALICWIAPLTMAQTSAGSEDRPSAQEGTPKHEAAGEDEEGQFKHSPSVQWLAKKTGLSADQTYELAVVANFAVIAVAIVWLSKKNLPAVFRNRNASIERAMKEAQKASQEARERLAGIEARLSRMDAEINEMRSNAEKDGAAEEQRIKASTEEEVRRIAESAGQEIAAAAKTARRELTAFAAELAVGLAAKQVKVDAHTDQSLVRHFADSLTQADGAHGRDKR
;
A
#
# COMPACT_ATOMS: atom_id res chain seq x y z
N MET A 1 60.10 -2.03 -12.51
CA MET A 1 60.75 -3.30 -12.13
C MET A 1 60.78 -3.56 -10.60
N ARG A 2 59.78 -3.10 -9.82
CA ARG A 2 59.74 -3.28 -8.33
C ARG A 2 58.49 -4.03 -7.82
N GLN A 3 57.63 -4.50 -8.72
CA GLN A 3 56.37 -5.19 -8.35
C GLN A 3 56.43 -6.73 -8.45
N GLY A 4 57.45 -7.31 -9.09
CA GLY A 4 57.57 -8.79 -9.20
C GLY A 4 57.93 -9.48 -7.88
N TRP A 5 58.60 -8.79 -6.96
CA TRP A 5 59.15 -9.42 -5.75
C TRP A 5 58.12 -9.61 -4.62
N LEU A 6 57.08 -8.76 -4.58
CA LEU A 6 56.01 -8.83 -3.58
C LEU A 6 54.96 -9.93 -3.89
N LEU A 7 54.80 -10.29 -5.17
CA LEU A 7 53.88 -11.36 -5.59
C LEU A 7 54.45 -12.76 -5.32
N CYS A 8 55.78 -12.96 -5.44
CA CYS A 8 56.40 -14.26 -5.11
C CYS A 8 56.40 -14.57 -3.60
N LEU A 9 56.45 -13.56 -2.73
CA LEU A 9 56.50 -13.77 -1.28
C LEU A 9 55.11 -14.04 -0.68
N ALA A 10 54.04 -13.53 -1.30
CA ALA A 10 52.66 -13.81 -0.90
C ALA A 10 52.20 -15.22 -1.31
N ALA A 11 52.74 -15.77 -2.41
CA ALA A 11 52.41 -17.12 -2.87
C ALA A 11 52.97 -18.22 -1.95
N LEU A 12 54.08 -17.97 -1.26
CA LEU A 12 54.71 -18.96 -0.36
C LEU A 12 53.99 -19.07 1.00
N ILE A 13 53.30 -18.02 1.45
CA ILE A 13 52.59 -17.97 2.74
C ILE A 13 51.22 -18.66 2.65
N CYS A 14 50.70 -18.89 1.43
CA CYS A 14 49.38 -19.50 1.21
C CYS A 14 49.38 -21.05 1.19
N TRP A 15 50.54 -21.71 1.25
CA TRP A 15 50.64 -23.17 1.13
C TRP A 15 50.72 -23.91 2.48
N ILE A 16 50.90 -23.22 3.62
CA ILE A 16 51.17 -23.86 4.93
C ILE A 16 50.11 -23.50 5.98
N ALA A 17 48.83 -23.47 5.61
CA ALA A 17 47.75 -23.33 6.59
C ALA A 17 46.53 -24.18 6.22
N PRO A 18 46.37 -25.40 6.79
CA PRO A 18 45.08 -26.05 6.85
C PRO A 18 44.32 -25.39 8.01
N LEU A 19 43.53 -24.35 7.72
CA LEU A 19 42.65 -23.74 8.73
C LEU A 19 41.19 -24.03 8.40
N THR A 20 40.76 -25.13 8.99
CA THR A 20 39.40 -25.45 9.40
C THR A 20 38.84 -24.38 10.34
N MET A 21 37.73 -23.72 9.95
CA MET A 21 36.67 -23.22 10.84
C MET A 21 35.38 -23.15 10.00
N ALA A 22 34.46 -24.11 10.18
CA ALA A 22 33.43 -24.15 11.22
C ALA A 22 32.13 -23.43 10.78
N GLN A 23 31.29 -24.21 10.11
CA GLN A 23 29.86 -24.00 9.96
C GLN A 23 29.19 -24.24 11.33
N THR A 24 28.30 -23.34 11.74
CA THR A 24 27.37 -23.58 12.87
C THR A 24 26.06 -24.12 12.32
N SER A 25 25.76 -25.38 12.61
CA SER A 25 24.38 -25.87 12.75
C SER A 25 24.38 -27.11 13.63
N ALA A 26 23.56 -27.05 14.68
CA ALA A 26 23.41 -28.04 15.73
C ALA A 26 22.86 -29.39 15.23
N GLY A 27 23.25 -30.47 15.90
CA GLY A 27 22.57 -31.76 15.79
C GLY A 27 23.40 -32.98 16.20
N SER A 28 23.12 -33.47 17.41
CA SER A 28 23.27 -34.85 17.93
C SER A 28 24.65 -35.51 18.02
N GLU A 29 25.00 -35.84 19.26
CA GLU A 29 26.01 -36.79 19.71
C GLU A 29 25.85 -38.18 19.08
N ASP A 30 26.96 -38.76 18.62
CA ASP A 30 27.38 -40.11 19.01
C ASP A 30 28.85 -40.36 18.60
N ARG A 31 29.67 -40.83 19.55
CA ARG A 31 31.00 -41.41 19.31
C ARG A 31 30.94 -42.84 19.80
N PRO A 32 31.67 -43.76 19.14
CA PRO A 32 32.76 -44.34 19.92
C PRO A 32 34.07 -44.55 19.15
N SER A 33 35.15 -44.31 19.92
CA SER A 33 36.45 -44.99 19.95
C SER A 33 37.17 -45.35 18.65
N ALA A 34 38.35 -44.77 18.46
CA ALA A 34 39.65 -45.47 18.52
C ALA A 34 40.67 -44.77 17.62
N GLN A 35 41.74 -44.24 18.23
CA GLN A 35 43.14 -44.55 17.92
C GLN A 35 44.02 -43.40 18.43
N GLU A 36 44.39 -43.49 19.71
CA GLU A 36 45.62 -42.89 20.19
C GLU A 36 46.78 -43.69 19.61
N GLY A 37 47.67 -42.98 18.91
CA GLY A 37 48.85 -43.52 18.27
C GLY A 37 49.85 -42.39 18.00
N THR A 38 50.34 -41.77 19.06
CA THR A 38 51.66 -41.12 19.08
C THR A 38 52.45 -41.84 20.19
N PRO A 39 53.77 -42.08 20.07
CA PRO A 39 54.73 -41.07 19.60
C PRO A 39 55.93 -41.62 18.79
N LYS A 40 56.68 -40.68 18.19
CA LYS A 40 58.16 -40.59 18.11
C LYS A 40 58.59 -39.96 16.79
N HIS A 41 58.68 -38.63 16.77
CA HIS A 41 59.76 -37.99 16.03
C HIS A 41 60.76 -37.51 17.08
N GLU A 42 61.78 -38.33 17.29
CA GLU A 42 62.94 -37.98 18.09
C GLU A 42 63.65 -36.80 17.41
N ALA A 43 64.05 -35.85 18.24
CA ALA A 43 64.90 -34.73 17.88
C ALA A 43 66.24 -35.29 17.38
N ALA A 44 66.40 -35.35 16.07
CA ALA A 44 67.68 -35.52 15.40
C ALA A 44 68.01 -34.18 14.74
N GLY A 45 68.80 -33.38 15.46
CA GLY A 45 69.22 -32.06 15.02
C GLY A 45 70.13 -31.33 16.00
N GLU A 46 70.70 -32.01 16.99
CA GLU A 46 71.88 -31.52 17.70
C GLU A 46 73.08 -31.97 16.86
N ASP A 47 73.45 -31.17 15.84
CA ASP A 47 74.78 -31.16 15.18
C ASP A 47 74.77 -30.37 13.84
N GLU A 48 73.63 -29.89 13.35
CA GLU A 48 73.60 -29.03 12.15
C GLU A 48 74.05 -27.58 12.45
N GLU A 49 73.85 -27.09 13.68
CA GLU A 49 74.25 -25.74 14.10
C GLU A 49 75.77 -25.53 14.04
N GLY A 50 76.56 -26.58 14.34
CA GLY A 50 78.02 -26.54 14.30
C GLY A 50 78.59 -26.43 12.88
N GLN A 51 77.87 -26.93 11.87
CA GLN A 51 78.29 -26.90 10.48
C GLN A 51 78.22 -25.48 9.89
N PHE A 52 77.26 -24.66 10.33
CA PHE A 52 77.14 -23.26 9.89
C PHE A 52 78.17 -22.32 10.54
N LYS A 53 78.71 -22.68 11.72
CA LYS A 53 79.78 -21.94 12.40
C LYS A 53 81.11 -21.95 11.63
N HIS A 54 81.32 -22.95 10.78
CA HIS A 54 82.54 -23.12 9.98
C HIS A 54 82.37 -22.80 8.49
N SER A 55 81.30 -22.11 8.08
CA SER A 55 81.10 -21.73 6.68
C SER A 55 82.27 -20.88 6.12
N PRO A 56 82.70 -21.06 4.85
CA PRO A 56 83.82 -20.33 4.24
C PRO A 56 83.71 -18.80 4.34
N SER A 57 82.48 -18.27 4.40
CA SER A 57 82.20 -16.84 4.59
C SER A 57 82.44 -16.36 6.03
N VAL A 58 82.22 -17.20 7.04
CA VAL A 58 82.47 -16.92 8.46
C VAL A 58 83.96 -17.06 8.77
N GLN A 59 84.64 -18.05 8.20
CA GLN A 59 86.08 -18.24 8.35
C GLN A 59 86.90 -17.12 7.68
N TRP A 60 86.48 -16.64 6.50
CA TRP A 60 87.13 -15.51 5.82
C TRP A 60 87.04 -14.22 6.66
N LEU A 61 85.89 -14.00 7.32
CA LEU A 61 85.67 -12.84 8.17
C LEU A 61 86.47 -12.91 9.48
N ALA A 62 86.54 -14.10 10.11
CA ALA A 62 87.35 -14.35 11.31
C ALA A 62 88.85 -14.14 11.07
N LYS A 63 89.37 -14.57 9.91
CA LYS A 63 90.79 -14.46 9.56
C LYS A 63 91.25 -13.01 9.33
N LYS A 64 90.33 -12.12 8.94
CA LYS A 64 90.62 -10.70 8.67
C LYS A 64 90.43 -9.81 9.91
N THR A 65 89.74 -10.30 10.94
CA THR A 65 89.36 -9.53 12.14
C THR A 65 90.03 -10.01 13.42
N GLY A 66 90.68 -11.19 13.42
CA GLY A 66 91.48 -11.67 14.55
C GLY A 66 90.67 -12.09 15.78
N LEU A 67 89.38 -12.41 15.60
CA LEU A 67 88.45 -12.80 16.67
C LEU A 67 87.99 -14.26 16.47
N SER A 68 87.62 -14.93 17.58
CA SER A 68 87.21 -16.34 17.58
C SER A 68 85.97 -16.59 16.71
N ALA A 69 85.93 -17.75 16.06
CA ALA A 69 84.89 -18.10 15.08
C ALA A 69 83.46 -18.03 15.65
N ASP A 70 83.29 -18.33 16.94
CA ASP A 70 81.99 -18.27 17.63
C ASP A 70 81.45 -16.84 17.78
N GLN A 71 82.29 -15.85 18.14
CA GLN A 71 81.87 -14.45 18.30
C GLN A 71 81.51 -13.78 16.96
N THR A 72 82.17 -14.21 15.88
CA THR A 72 81.90 -13.69 14.53
C THR A 72 80.55 -14.16 14.01
N TYR A 73 80.15 -15.40 14.33
CA TYR A 73 78.86 -15.96 13.96
C TYR A 73 77.70 -15.24 14.66
N GLU A 74 77.77 -15.05 15.99
CA GLU A 74 76.73 -14.33 16.73
C GLU A 74 76.57 -12.89 16.24
N LEU A 75 77.68 -12.19 15.97
CA LEU A 75 77.65 -10.84 15.44
C LEU A 75 77.06 -10.80 14.02
N ALA A 76 77.34 -11.80 13.18
CA ALA A 76 76.75 -11.91 11.85
C ALA A 76 75.23 -12.17 11.90
N VAL A 77 74.76 -13.01 12.83
CA VAL A 77 73.33 -13.29 13.03
C VAL A 77 72.61 -12.04 13.55
N VAL A 78 73.17 -11.36 14.56
CA VAL A 78 72.60 -10.11 15.10
C VAL A 78 72.61 -9.01 14.03
N ALA A 79 73.67 -8.88 13.24
CA ALA A 79 73.73 -7.93 12.13
C ALA A 79 72.69 -8.24 11.05
N ASN A 80 72.49 -9.52 10.69
CA ASN A 80 71.45 -9.92 9.74
C ASN A 80 70.05 -9.58 10.26
N PHE A 81 69.76 -9.91 11.52
CA PHE A 81 68.50 -9.56 12.17
C PHE A 81 68.29 -8.05 12.23
N ALA A 82 69.33 -7.27 12.56
CA ALA A 82 69.27 -5.81 12.58
C ALA A 82 68.97 -5.24 11.19
N VAL A 83 69.60 -5.76 10.13
CA VAL A 83 69.33 -5.35 8.75
C VAL A 83 67.88 -5.65 8.35
N ILE A 84 67.38 -6.85 8.67
CA ILE A 84 65.97 -7.24 8.40
C ILE A 84 65.01 -6.36 9.21
N ALA A 85 65.27 -6.15 10.51
CA ALA A 85 64.45 -5.31 11.37
C ALA A 85 64.39 -3.86 10.87
N VAL A 86 65.54 -3.28 10.48
CA VAL A 86 65.59 -1.93 9.88
C VAL A 86 64.80 -1.89 8.57
N ALA A 87 64.91 -2.91 7.71
CA ALA A 87 64.15 -2.99 6.46
C ALA A 87 62.63 -3.07 6.71
N ILE A 88 62.20 -3.88 7.69
CA ILE A 88 60.79 -4.00 8.09
C ILE A 88 60.27 -2.68 8.67
N VAL A 89 61.02 -2.06 9.58
CA VAL A 89 60.64 -0.77 10.19
C VAL A 89 60.55 0.32 9.12
N TRP A 90 61.52 0.38 8.20
CA TRP A 90 61.50 1.35 7.11
C TRP A 90 60.31 1.16 6.16
N LEU A 91 60.03 -0.09 5.77
CA LEU A 91 58.88 -0.41 4.92
C LEU A 91 57.54 -0.14 5.64
N SER A 92 57.48 -0.46 6.93
CA SER A 92 56.29 -0.26 7.76
C SER A 92 55.99 1.21 7.97
N LYS A 93 56.99 2.02 8.33
CA LYS A 93 56.85 3.48 8.50
C LYS A 93 56.39 4.16 7.20
N LYS A 94 56.74 3.61 6.04
CA LYS A 94 56.31 4.15 4.74
C LYS A 94 54.87 3.80 4.35
N ASN A 95 54.42 2.56 4.62
CA ASN A 95 53.12 2.08 4.11
C ASN A 95 51.97 2.13 5.12
N LEU A 96 52.22 1.85 6.41
CA LEU A 96 51.17 1.78 7.44
C LEU A 96 50.38 3.10 7.58
N PRO A 97 51.01 4.29 7.66
CA PRO A 97 50.27 5.54 7.82
C PRO A 97 49.29 5.80 6.68
N ALA A 98 49.63 5.40 5.45
CA ALA A 98 48.76 5.57 4.29
C ALA A 98 47.53 4.66 4.37
N VAL A 99 47.70 3.41 4.81
CA VAL A 99 46.59 2.43 4.96
C VAL A 99 45.65 2.86 6.08
N PHE A 100 46.16 3.26 7.25
CA PHE A 100 45.33 3.72 8.36
C PHE A 100 44.58 5.01 7.99
N ARG A 101 45.23 5.97 7.33
CA ARG A 101 44.55 7.19 6.86
C ARG A 101 43.44 6.88 5.86
N ASN A 102 43.67 5.96 4.93
CA ASN A 102 42.64 5.56 3.96
C ASN A 102 41.45 4.89 4.66
N ARG A 103 41.70 3.98 5.61
CA ARG A 103 40.65 3.34 6.41
C ARG A 103 39.86 4.35 7.24
N ASN A 104 40.55 5.30 7.88
CA ASN A 104 39.89 6.33 8.67
C ASN A 104 39.02 7.24 7.78
N ALA A 105 39.54 7.63 6.62
CA ALA A 105 38.77 8.40 5.63
C ALA A 105 37.56 7.62 5.10
N SER A 106 37.67 6.30 4.86
CA SER A 106 36.52 5.49 4.45
C SER A 106 35.47 5.36 5.55
N ILE A 107 35.90 5.21 6.81
CA ILE A 107 34.98 5.13 7.96
C ILE A 107 34.27 6.46 8.14
N GLU A 108 34.99 7.59 8.08
CA GLU A 108 34.39 8.91 8.19
C GLU A 108 33.38 9.18 7.06
N ARG A 109 33.71 8.78 5.83
CA ARG A 109 32.78 8.85 4.70
C ARG A 109 31.54 7.99 4.92
N ALA A 110 31.72 6.74 5.33
CA ALA A 110 30.61 5.83 5.61
C ALA A 110 29.70 6.36 6.74
N MET A 111 30.28 6.95 7.79
CA MET A 111 29.53 7.56 8.88
C MET A 111 28.73 8.79 8.41
N LYS A 112 29.36 9.67 7.61
CA LYS A 112 28.66 10.84 7.03
C LYS A 112 27.54 10.42 6.08
N GLU A 113 27.77 9.39 5.27
CA GLU A 113 26.77 8.85 4.36
C GLU A 113 25.61 8.19 5.12
N ALA A 114 25.90 7.40 6.15
CA ALA A 114 24.88 6.82 7.02
C ALA A 114 24.06 7.89 7.75
N GLN A 115 24.70 8.96 8.24
CA GLN A 115 24.00 10.10 8.84
C GLN A 115 23.10 10.82 7.82
N LYS A 116 23.61 11.08 6.62
CA LYS A 116 22.83 11.70 5.54
C LYS A 116 21.63 10.84 5.14
N ALA A 117 21.83 9.54 4.95
CA ALA A 117 20.77 8.60 4.63
C ALA A 117 19.72 8.53 5.76
N SER A 118 20.15 8.55 7.01
CA SER A 118 19.25 8.59 8.17
C SER A 118 18.45 9.89 8.23
N GLN A 119 19.08 11.03 7.93
CA GLN A 119 18.39 12.32 7.88
C GLN A 119 17.36 12.35 6.75
N GLU A 120 17.73 11.92 5.55
CA GLU A 120 16.82 11.84 4.41
C GLU A 120 15.63 10.91 4.69
N ALA A 121 15.87 9.76 5.33
CA ALA A 121 14.81 8.85 5.74
C ALA A 121 13.85 9.51 6.76
N ARG A 122 14.38 10.27 7.73
CA ARG A 122 13.58 11.03 8.70
C ARG A 122 12.76 12.13 8.05
N GLU A 123 13.33 12.86 7.10
CA GLU A 123 12.63 13.90 6.33
C GLU A 123 11.49 13.30 5.50
N ARG A 124 11.75 12.17 4.83
CA ARG A 124 10.71 11.42 4.09
C ARG A 124 9.61 10.92 5.02
N LEU A 125 9.96 10.38 6.19
CA LEU A 125 8.98 9.92 7.19
C LEU A 125 8.12 11.08 7.70
N ALA A 126 8.75 12.20 8.06
CA ALA A 126 8.02 13.40 8.49
C ALA A 126 7.09 13.93 7.39
N GLY A 127 7.52 13.88 6.12
CA GLY A 127 6.68 14.23 4.98
C GLY A 127 5.49 13.30 4.77
N ILE A 128 5.65 11.99 5.03
CA ILE A 128 4.56 11.01 4.97
C ILE A 128 3.59 11.23 6.13
N GLU A 129 4.10 11.39 7.36
CA GLU A 129 3.28 11.64 8.55
C GLU A 129 2.42 12.90 8.38
N ALA A 130 2.99 13.98 7.86
CA ALA A 130 2.25 15.21 7.58
C ALA A 130 1.14 15.02 6.52
N ARG A 131 1.39 14.15 5.53
CA ARG A 131 0.37 13.80 4.51
C ARG A 131 -0.73 12.95 5.12
N LEU A 132 -0.39 11.98 5.97
CA LEU A 132 -1.36 11.15 6.68
C LEU A 132 -2.23 12.00 7.62
N SER A 133 -1.63 12.87 8.43
CA SER A 133 -2.39 13.76 9.31
C SER A 133 -3.33 14.69 8.53
N ARG A 134 -2.90 15.15 7.35
CA ARG A 134 -3.74 15.97 6.47
C ARG A 134 -4.90 15.15 5.88
N MET A 135 -4.64 13.91 5.45
CA MET A 135 -5.68 13.00 4.95
C MET A 135 -6.70 12.68 6.05
N ASP A 136 -6.27 12.48 7.29
CA ASP A 136 -7.18 12.26 8.43
C ASP A 136 -8.07 13.48 8.69
N ALA A 137 -7.51 14.69 8.59
CA ALA A 137 -8.29 15.93 8.70
C ALA A 137 -9.31 16.06 7.57
N GLU A 138 -8.90 15.80 6.32
CA GLU A 138 -9.78 15.83 5.14
C GLU A 138 -10.89 14.77 5.23
N ILE A 139 -10.60 13.56 5.73
CA ILE A 139 -11.59 12.50 5.95
C ILE A 139 -12.63 12.92 6.99
N ASN A 140 -12.18 13.53 8.10
CA ASN A 140 -13.09 14.01 9.14
C ASN A 140 -13.98 15.15 8.62
N GLU A 141 -13.42 16.05 7.82
CA GLU A 141 -14.18 17.11 7.15
C GLU A 141 -15.21 16.53 6.17
N MET A 142 -14.80 15.59 5.31
CA MET A 142 -15.70 14.90 4.39
C MET A 142 -16.84 14.18 5.13
N ARG A 143 -16.54 13.49 6.25
CA ARG A 143 -17.57 12.84 7.06
C ARG A 143 -18.55 13.85 7.66
N SER A 144 -18.04 14.92 8.28
CA SER A 144 -18.88 15.98 8.84
C SER A 144 -19.77 16.62 7.77
N ASN A 145 -19.23 16.88 6.57
CA ASN A 145 -20.00 17.48 5.48
C ASN A 145 -21.03 16.49 4.93
N ALA A 146 -20.68 15.22 4.74
CA ALA A 146 -21.62 14.19 4.31
C ALA A 146 -22.77 13.98 5.32
N GLU A 147 -22.50 14.05 6.62
CA GLU A 147 -23.54 13.99 7.66
C GLU A 147 -24.48 15.20 7.61
N LYS A 148 -23.93 16.41 7.44
CA LYS A 148 -24.72 17.64 7.32
C LYS A 148 -25.56 17.67 6.04
N ASP A 149 -24.94 17.33 4.91
CA ASP A 149 -25.59 17.30 3.60
C ASP A 149 -26.65 16.20 3.57
N GLY A 150 -26.37 15.03 4.15
CA GLY A 150 -27.33 13.95 4.30
C GLY A 150 -28.55 14.35 5.13
N ALA A 151 -28.34 15.01 6.28
CA ALA A 151 -29.44 15.49 7.11
C ALA A 151 -30.27 16.59 6.43
N ALA A 152 -29.62 17.52 5.71
CA ALA A 152 -30.31 18.57 4.97
C ALA A 152 -31.13 17.99 3.80
N GLU A 153 -30.55 17.04 3.07
CA GLU A 153 -31.22 16.38 1.95
C GLU A 153 -32.38 15.50 2.42
N GLU A 154 -32.24 14.79 3.54
CA GLU A 154 -33.34 14.02 4.14
C GLU A 154 -34.53 14.93 4.48
N GLN A 155 -34.28 16.11 5.06
CA GLN A 155 -35.32 17.10 5.36
C GLN A 155 -35.98 17.63 4.08
N ARG A 156 -35.18 17.93 3.05
CA ARG A 156 -35.68 18.41 1.75
C ARG A 156 -36.55 17.37 1.05
N ILE A 157 -36.10 16.12 1.01
CA ILE A 157 -36.84 15.00 0.44
C ILE A 157 -38.15 14.80 1.19
N LYS A 158 -38.12 14.75 2.52
CA LYS A 158 -39.33 14.62 3.35
C LYS A 158 -40.35 15.73 3.05
N ALA A 159 -39.92 16.99 3.07
CA ALA A 159 -40.80 18.12 2.78
C ALA A 159 -41.42 18.04 1.37
N SER A 160 -40.59 17.78 0.35
CA SER A 160 -41.07 17.65 -1.03
C SER A 160 -42.02 16.47 -1.22
N THR A 161 -41.76 15.36 -0.51
CA THR A 161 -42.59 14.15 -0.56
C THR A 161 -43.94 14.39 0.13
N GLU A 162 -43.97 15.08 1.26
CA GLU A 162 -45.22 15.46 1.93
C GLU A 162 -46.09 16.37 1.06
N GLU A 163 -45.49 17.35 0.39
CA GLU A 163 -46.17 18.20 -0.58
C GLU A 163 -46.71 17.40 -1.77
N GLU A 164 -45.92 16.47 -2.31
CA GLU A 164 -46.31 15.62 -3.43
C GLU A 164 -47.43 14.65 -3.05
N VAL A 165 -47.36 14.02 -1.88
CA VAL A 165 -48.42 13.17 -1.33
C VAL A 165 -49.72 13.96 -1.20
N ARG A 166 -49.66 15.18 -0.65
CA ARG A 166 -50.84 16.05 -0.55
C ARG A 166 -51.43 16.37 -1.92
N ARG A 167 -50.58 16.73 -2.89
CA ARG A 167 -51.00 17.05 -4.25
C ARG A 167 -51.66 15.85 -4.94
N ILE A 168 -51.10 14.66 -4.78
CA ILE A 168 -51.66 13.41 -5.31
C ILE A 168 -53.02 13.13 -4.67
N ALA A 169 -53.15 13.27 -3.35
CA ALA A 169 -54.42 13.07 -2.65
C ALA A 169 -55.51 14.05 -3.12
N GLU A 170 -55.15 15.32 -3.31
CA GLU A 170 -56.06 16.34 -3.85
C GLU A 170 -56.50 16.02 -5.29
N SER A 171 -55.55 15.64 -6.16
CA SER A 171 -55.86 15.23 -7.55
C SER A 171 -56.75 13.99 -7.61
N ALA A 172 -56.41 12.94 -6.85
CA ALA A 172 -57.20 11.73 -6.75
C ALA A 172 -58.62 12.02 -6.23
N GLY A 173 -58.76 12.90 -5.24
CA GLY A 173 -60.06 13.35 -4.75
C GLY A 173 -60.90 14.04 -5.82
N GLN A 174 -60.30 14.90 -6.63
CA GLN A 174 -60.97 15.56 -7.76
C GLN A 174 -61.39 14.56 -8.85
N GLU A 175 -60.53 13.61 -9.19
CA GLU A 175 -60.82 12.55 -10.17
C GLU A 175 -61.97 11.66 -9.69
N ILE A 176 -61.95 11.22 -8.43
CA ILE A 176 -63.04 10.44 -7.82
C ILE A 176 -64.35 11.22 -7.86
N ALA A 177 -64.33 12.51 -7.49
CA ALA A 177 -65.53 13.35 -7.50
C ALA A 177 -66.09 13.52 -8.92
N ALA A 178 -65.22 13.71 -9.91
CA ALA A 178 -65.61 13.80 -11.32
C ALA A 178 -66.21 12.49 -11.83
N ALA A 179 -65.55 11.35 -11.55
CA ALA A 179 -66.03 10.02 -11.93
C ALA A 179 -67.38 9.70 -11.26
N ALA A 180 -67.54 10.00 -9.97
CA ALA A 180 -68.79 9.80 -9.23
C ALA A 180 -69.94 10.65 -9.82
N LYS A 181 -69.65 11.90 -10.21
CA LYS A 181 -70.64 12.77 -10.87
C LYS A 181 -71.07 12.21 -12.23
N THR A 182 -70.14 11.67 -13.01
CA THR A 182 -70.43 11.02 -14.30
C THR A 182 -71.27 9.77 -14.09
N ALA A 183 -70.85 8.86 -13.22
CA ALA A 183 -71.58 7.63 -12.90
C ALA A 183 -73.01 7.92 -12.42
N ARG A 184 -73.20 8.94 -11.57
CA ARG A 184 -74.54 9.36 -11.13
C ARG A 184 -75.42 9.86 -12.28
N ARG A 185 -74.85 10.61 -13.23
CA ARG A 185 -75.57 11.08 -14.42
C ARG A 185 -75.97 9.90 -15.31
N GLU A 186 -75.07 8.95 -15.53
CA GLU A 186 -75.34 7.73 -16.30
C GLU A 186 -76.46 6.90 -15.66
N LEU A 187 -76.40 6.66 -14.35
CA LEU A 187 -77.47 5.94 -13.63
C LEU A 187 -78.82 6.67 -13.71
N THR A 188 -78.82 8.00 -13.65
CA THR A 188 -80.04 8.80 -13.76
C THR A 188 -80.63 8.70 -15.16
N ALA A 189 -79.79 8.79 -16.20
CA ALA A 189 -80.22 8.64 -17.59
C ALA A 189 -80.78 7.24 -17.86
N PHE A 190 -80.10 6.19 -17.38
CA PHE A 190 -80.57 4.81 -17.49
C PHE A 190 -81.91 4.58 -16.79
N ALA A 191 -82.07 5.12 -15.57
CA ALA A 191 -83.34 5.04 -14.86
C ALA A 191 -84.48 5.75 -15.58
N ALA A 192 -84.21 6.93 -16.17
CA ALA A 192 -85.20 7.66 -16.97
C ALA A 192 -85.61 6.88 -18.22
N GLU A 193 -84.65 6.30 -18.94
CA GLU A 193 -84.91 5.44 -20.10
C GLU A 193 -85.76 4.23 -19.74
N LEU A 194 -85.45 3.57 -18.61
CA LEU A 194 -86.22 2.42 -18.12
C LEU A 194 -87.65 2.81 -17.73
N ALA A 195 -87.82 3.97 -17.07
CA ALA A 195 -89.13 4.50 -16.70
C ALA A 195 -89.98 4.84 -17.93
N VAL A 196 -89.40 5.49 -18.95
CA VAL A 196 -90.07 5.78 -20.22
C VAL A 196 -90.43 4.47 -20.95
N GLY A 197 -89.52 3.50 -20.97
CA GLY A 197 -89.76 2.19 -21.57
C GLY A 197 -90.90 1.41 -20.89
N LEU A 198 -91.01 1.48 -19.55
CA LEU A 198 -92.13 0.90 -18.80
C LEU A 198 -93.43 1.66 -19.03
N ALA A 199 -93.39 3.01 -19.00
CA ALA A 199 -94.56 3.84 -19.27
C ALA A 199 -95.13 3.58 -20.67
N ALA A 200 -94.28 3.52 -21.71
CA ALA A 200 -94.68 3.21 -23.07
C ALA A 200 -95.37 1.84 -23.21
N LYS A 201 -94.96 0.84 -22.41
CA LYS A 201 -95.62 -0.48 -22.37
C LYS A 201 -96.96 -0.45 -21.62
N GLN A 202 -97.11 0.44 -20.64
CA GLN A 202 -98.30 0.54 -19.80
C GLN A 202 -99.40 1.42 -20.41
N VAL A 203 -99.03 2.40 -21.24
CA VAL A 203 -99.96 3.27 -21.98
C VAL A 203 -100.71 2.44 -23.02
N LYS A 204 -102.00 2.22 -22.78
CA LYS A 204 -102.95 1.69 -23.76
C LYS A 204 -103.84 2.83 -24.23
N VAL A 205 -103.74 3.21 -25.50
CA VAL A 205 -104.56 4.27 -26.07
C VAL A 205 -105.89 3.67 -26.52
N ASP A 206 -106.97 4.09 -25.87
CA ASP A 206 -108.34 3.84 -26.33
C ASP A 206 -108.87 5.03 -27.15
N ALA A 207 -109.94 4.80 -27.92
CA ALA A 207 -110.49 5.80 -28.85
C ALA A 207 -111.02 7.06 -28.16
N HIS A 208 -111.40 6.98 -26.88
CA HIS A 208 -111.86 8.13 -26.10
C HIS A 208 -110.69 9.01 -25.65
N THR A 209 -109.60 8.38 -25.20
CA THR A 209 -108.36 9.06 -24.80
C THR A 209 -107.73 9.79 -25.98
N ASP A 210 -107.72 9.18 -27.17
CA ASP A 210 -107.19 9.81 -28.39
C ASP A 210 -107.93 11.10 -28.77
N GLN A 211 -109.27 11.11 -28.75
CA GLN A 211 -110.05 12.33 -29.00
C GLN A 211 -109.78 13.43 -27.96
N SER A 212 -109.57 13.06 -26.69
CA SER A 212 -109.25 14.03 -25.65
C SER A 212 -107.87 14.65 -25.85
N LEU A 213 -106.87 13.88 -26.30
CA LEU A 213 -105.53 14.36 -26.61
C LEU A 213 -105.53 15.33 -27.79
N VAL A 214 -106.29 15.02 -28.86
CA VAL A 214 -106.42 15.91 -30.03
C VAL A 214 -107.06 17.25 -29.66
N ARG A 215 -108.09 17.26 -28.81
CA ARG A 215 -108.71 18.51 -28.33
C ARG A 215 -107.73 19.33 -27.47
N HIS A 216 -107.04 18.70 -26.52
CA HIS A 216 -106.04 19.39 -25.69
C HIS A 216 -104.88 19.97 -26.51
N PHE A 217 -104.46 19.29 -27.57
CA PHE A 217 -103.42 19.79 -28.47
C PHE A 217 -103.91 20.97 -29.33
N ALA A 218 -105.16 20.92 -29.82
CA ALA A 218 -105.77 22.04 -30.54
C ALA A 218 -105.93 23.29 -29.64
N ASP A 219 -106.32 23.08 -28.37
CA ASP A 219 -106.43 24.16 -27.38
C ASP A 219 -105.05 24.73 -26.99
N SER A 220 -104.00 23.91 -26.93
CA SER A 220 -102.65 24.41 -26.62
C SER A 220 -102.02 25.20 -27.77
N LEU A 221 -102.28 24.82 -29.02
CA LEU A 221 -101.84 25.58 -30.20
C LEU A 221 -102.51 26.95 -30.27
N THR A 222 -103.82 27.01 -30.01
CA THR A 222 -104.55 28.29 -29.98
C THR A 222 -104.11 29.18 -28.82
N GLN A 223 -103.75 28.60 -27.67
CA GLN A 223 -103.19 29.36 -26.55
C GLN A 223 -101.75 29.86 -26.79
N ALA A 224 -100.90 29.06 -27.45
CA ALA A 224 -99.55 29.47 -27.82
C ALA A 224 -99.55 30.59 -28.88
N ASP A 225 -100.45 30.51 -29.86
CA ASP A 225 -100.60 31.53 -30.90
C ASP A 225 -101.16 32.85 -30.32
N GLY A 226 -102.08 32.75 -29.35
CA GLY A 226 -102.58 33.89 -28.57
C GLY A 226 -101.59 34.49 -27.57
N ALA A 227 -100.52 33.77 -27.20
CA ALA A 227 -99.41 34.30 -26.40
C ALA A 227 -98.39 35.05 -27.26
N HIS A 228 -98.13 34.59 -28.49
CA HIS A 228 -97.21 35.24 -29.43
C HIS A 228 -97.75 36.58 -30.00
N GLY A 229 -99.08 36.76 -30.03
CA GLY A 229 -99.72 38.01 -30.46
C GLY A 229 -99.78 39.15 -29.42
N ARG A 230 -99.45 38.89 -28.15
CA ARG A 230 -99.52 39.88 -27.05
C ARG A 230 -98.21 40.64 -26.79
N ASP A 231 -97.10 40.21 -27.38
CA ASP A 231 -95.75 40.81 -27.20
C ASP A 231 -95.39 41.85 -28.29
N LYS A 232 -96.36 42.28 -29.10
CA LYS A 232 -96.18 43.25 -30.21
C LYS A 232 -97.06 44.50 -30.13
N ARG A 233 -97.49 44.90 -28.92
CA ARG A 233 -98.15 46.20 -28.70
C ARG A 233 -97.45 47.02 -27.65
#